data_AF-A0A924LJU1-F1
#
_entry.id   AF-A0A924LJU1-F1
#
_cell.length_a   1.000
_cell.length_b   1.000
_cell.length_c   1.000
_cell.angle_alpha   90.00
_cell.angle_beta   90.00
_cell.angle_gamma   90.00
#
_symmetry.space_group_name_H-M   'P 1'
#
loop_
_entity.id
_entity.type
_entity.pdbx_description
1 polymer ?
#
loop_
_entity_poly.entity_id
_entity_poly.type
_entity_poly.pdbx_seq_one_letter_code
_entity_poly.pdbx_strand_id
1 'polypeptide(L)'
;MVQTITATDPADFESDVLPATVVRSYWQSVGYRLRHDPVTLVFGVIVIGIILSAIFAPLVAPFDPYKESVIGRLKPFGWRNHLIGTDELGRDLLSRIIYGGRISLFMGLVPVVIATILGGTLGIVAGFGGRRVNTAIMR
;
A
#
# COMPACT_ATOMS: atom_id res chain seq x y z
N MET A 1 34.63 -54.16 -24.80
CA MET A 1 33.22 -54.24 -25.17
C MET A 1 32.68 -52.82 -25.19
N VAL A 2 32.86 -52.13 -26.31
CA VAL A 2 32.52 -50.71 -26.50
C VAL A 2 31.09 -50.67 -27.01
N GLN A 3 30.15 -50.18 -26.20
CA GLN A 3 28.81 -49.88 -26.70
C GLN A 3 28.90 -48.60 -27.52
N THR A 4 28.88 -48.78 -28.83
CA THR A 4 28.65 -47.74 -29.83
C THR A 4 27.32 -47.07 -29.51
N ILE A 5 27.36 -45.81 -29.11
CA ILE A 5 26.18 -44.95 -28.97
C ILE A 5 25.69 -44.70 -30.41
N THR A 6 24.77 -45.54 -30.87
CA THR A 6 24.12 -45.40 -32.17
C THR A 6 23.30 -44.11 -32.15
N ALA A 7 23.42 -43.34 -33.22
CA ALA A 7 22.78 -42.04 -33.42
C ALA A 7 21.30 -42.05 -33.00
N THR A 8 20.96 -41.14 -32.08
CA THR A 8 19.58 -40.71 -31.81
C THR A 8 18.95 -40.26 -33.12
N ASP A 9 17.79 -40.80 -33.46
CA ASP A 9 17.03 -40.40 -34.63
C ASP A 9 16.68 -38.90 -34.46
N PRO A 10 16.88 -38.02 -35.45
CA PRO A 10 16.44 -36.63 -35.35
C PRO A 10 14.94 -36.49 -35.00
N ALA A 11 14.13 -37.53 -35.25
CA ALA A 11 12.72 -37.57 -34.86
C ALA A 11 12.48 -37.72 -33.34
N ASP A 12 13.44 -38.27 -32.58
CA ASP A 12 13.29 -38.48 -31.13
C ASP A 12 13.31 -37.15 -30.35
N PHE A 13 13.92 -36.11 -30.90
CA PHE A 13 13.97 -34.77 -30.32
C PHE A 13 12.66 -33.99 -30.49
N GLU A 14 11.81 -34.39 -31.42
CA GLU A 14 10.55 -33.69 -31.73
C GLU A 14 9.42 -34.10 -30.76
N SER A 15 9.51 -35.29 -30.16
CA SER A 15 8.55 -35.77 -29.15
C SER A 15 8.80 -35.26 -27.73
N ASP A 16 9.97 -34.70 -27.45
CA ASP A 16 10.38 -34.19 -26.13
C ASP A 16 10.14 -32.68 -25.97
N VAL A 17 9.35 -32.06 -26.87
CA VAL A 17 8.86 -30.70 -26.67
C VAL A 17 7.87 -30.67 -25.50
N LEU A 18 8.40 -30.37 -24.31
CA LEU A 18 7.62 -30.15 -23.10
C LEU A 18 6.46 -29.19 -23.43
N PRO A 19 5.21 -29.53 -23.08
CA PRO A 19 4.06 -28.72 -23.43
C PRO A 19 4.29 -27.30 -22.91
N ALA A 20 4.19 -26.32 -23.80
CA ALA A 20 4.36 -24.90 -23.45
C ALA A 20 3.45 -24.59 -22.26
N THR A 21 4.03 -24.48 -21.07
CA THR A 21 3.27 -24.20 -19.85
C THR A 21 2.63 -22.85 -20.04
N VAL A 22 1.30 -22.80 -20.12
CA VAL A 22 0.57 -21.54 -20.21
C VAL A 22 0.83 -20.78 -18.91
N VAL A 23 1.80 -19.87 -18.94
CA VAL A 23 2.13 -19.01 -17.80
C VAL A 23 0.93 -18.09 -17.59
N ARG A 24 0.03 -18.48 -16.68
CA ARG A 24 -1.12 -17.66 -16.29
C ARG A 24 -0.60 -16.28 -15.88
N SER A 25 -1.26 -15.22 -16.36
CA SER A 25 -0.90 -13.84 -16.04
C SER A 25 -0.75 -13.69 -14.52
N TYR A 26 0.38 -13.16 -14.07
CA TYR A 26 0.69 -12.94 -12.65
C TYR A 26 -0.47 -12.25 -11.91
N TRP A 27 -1.14 -11.33 -12.59
CA TRP A 27 -2.29 -10.60 -12.04
C TRP A 27 -3.54 -11.47 -11.83
N GLN A 28 -3.73 -12.52 -12.65
CA GLN A 28 -4.83 -13.47 -12.50
C GLN A 28 -4.59 -14.43 -11.33
N SER A 29 -3.34 -14.82 -11.09
CA SER A 29 -2.96 -15.66 -9.95
C SER A 29 -2.96 -14.88 -8.63
N VAL A 30 -2.57 -13.60 -8.64
CA VAL A 30 -2.71 -12.70 -7.48
C VAL A 30 -4.18 -12.48 -7.13
N GLY A 31 -5.05 -12.16 -8.11
CA GLY A 31 -6.47 -11.94 -7.86
C GLY A 31 -7.21 -13.18 -7.33
N TYR A 32 -6.80 -14.37 -7.76
CA TYR A 32 -7.35 -15.63 -7.25
C TYR A 32 -6.95 -15.89 -5.79
N ARG A 33 -5.66 -15.72 -5.45
CA ARG A 33 -5.15 -15.89 -4.08
C ARG A 33 -5.74 -14.87 -3.12
N LEU A 34 -5.85 -13.61 -3.56
CA LEU A 34 -6.38 -12.51 -2.76
C LEU A 34 -7.84 -12.73 -2.34
N ARG A 35 -8.64 -13.42 -3.17
CA ARG A 35 -10.03 -13.76 -2.84
C ARG A 35 -10.17 -15.03 -2.01
N HIS A 36 -9.16 -15.89 -2.01
CA HIS A 36 -9.21 -17.17 -1.30
C HIS A 36 -8.68 -17.06 0.13
N ASP A 37 -7.88 -16.04 0.45
CA ASP A 37 -7.41 -15.78 1.81
C ASP A 37 -8.34 -14.81 2.57
N PRO A 38 -9.13 -15.30 3.55
CA PRO A 38 -10.06 -14.46 4.30
C PRO A 38 -9.33 -13.41 5.16
N VAL A 39 -8.10 -13.70 5.60
CA VAL A 39 -7.28 -12.77 6.38
C VAL A 39 -6.90 -11.53 5.55
N THR A 40 -6.50 -11.73 4.30
CA THR A 40 -6.12 -10.64 3.40
C THR A 40 -7.32 -9.78 3.04
N LEU A 41 -8.50 -10.38 2.86
CA LEU A 41 -9.74 -9.63 2.65
C LEU A 41 -10.11 -8.78 3.87
N VAL A 42 -10.03 -9.32 5.09
CA VAL A 42 -10.35 -8.57 6.32
C VAL A 42 -9.42 -7.38 6.49
N PHE A 43 -8.10 -7.57 6.37
CA PHE A 43 -7.14 -6.46 6.45
C PHE A 43 -7.35 -5.43 5.33
N GLY A 44 -7.63 -5.89 4.10
CA GLY A 44 -7.95 -5.02 2.98
C GLY A 44 -9.16 -4.13 3.26
N VAL A 45 -10.24 -4.71 3.80
CA VAL A 45 -11.46 -3.98 4.17
C VAL A 45 -11.18 -2.95 5.28
N ILE A 46 -10.40 -3.31 6.30
CA ILE A 46 -10.04 -2.37 7.38
C ILE A 46 -9.24 -1.18 6.84
N VAL A 47 -8.23 -1.44 6.01
CA VAL A 47 -7.40 -0.39 5.40
C VAL A 47 -8.23 0.52 4.50
N ILE A 48 -9.10 -0.07 3.66
CA ILE A 48 -10.05 0.69 2.83
C ILE A 48 -10.97 1.54 3.72
N GLY A 49 -11.49 0.99 4.82
CA GLY A 49 -12.31 1.71 5.80
C GLY A 49 -11.59 2.92 6.42
N ILE A 50 -10.31 2.77 6.77
CA ILE A 50 -9.48 3.87 7.30
C ILE A 50 -9.23 4.94 6.23
N ILE A 51 -8.94 4.53 4.99
CA ILE A 51 -8.73 5.46 3.88
C ILE A 51 -10.02 6.24 3.59
N LEU A 52 -11.16 5.55 3.53
CA LEU A 52 -12.46 6.18 3.31
C LEU A 52 -12.81 7.12 4.48
N SER A 53 -12.60 6.73 5.73
CA SER A 53 -12.88 7.61 6.87
C SER A 53 -11.97 8.85 6.89
N ALA A 54 -10.72 8.73 6.44
CA ALA A 54 -9.80 9.87 6.31
C ALA A 54 -10.16 10.80 5.14
N ILE A 55 -10.68 10.26 4.03
CA ILE A 55 -11.13 11.05 2.86
C ILE A 55 -12.48 11.73 3.14
N PHE A 56 -13.42 11.02 3.75
CA PHE A 56 -14.74 11.52 4.14
C PHE A 56 -14.74 12.23 5.50
N ALA A 57 -13.58 12.42 6.13
CA ALA A 57 -13.41 13.20 7.36
C ALA A 57 -14.19 14.53 7.39
N PRO A 58 -14.20 15.38 6.34
CA PRO A 58 -14.97 16.64 6.36
C PRO A 58 -16.49 16.45 6.22
N LEU A 59 -16.98 15.28 5.80
CA LEU A 59 -18.42 14.95 5.73
C LEU A 59 -18.92 14.16 6.96
N VAL A 60 -18.03 13.45 7.66
CA VAL A 60 -18.35 12.62 8.83
C VAL A 60 -18.15 13.37 10.14
N ALA A 61 -17.24 14.35 10.19
CA ALA A 61 -17.05 15.19 11.37
C ALA A 61 -18.26 16.13 11.56
N PRO A 62 -19.05 15.99 12.65
CA PRO A 62 -20.22 16.84 12.87
C PRO A 62 -19.84 18.27 13.32
N PHE A 63 -18.59 18.50 13.72
CA PHE A 63 -18.13 19.74 14.33
C PHE A 63 -16.74 20.16 13.84
N ASP A 64 -16.52 21.47 13.83
CA ASP A 64 -15.30 22.13 13.40
C ASP A 64 -14.15 21.88 14.39
N PRO A 65 -13.08 21.15 14.02
CA PRO A 65 -11.98 20.78 14.92
C PRO A 65 -11.14 21.97 15.39
N TYR A 66 -11.34 23.16 14.81
CA TYR A 66 -10.61 24.39 15.16
C TYR A 66 -11.40 25.37 16.03
N LYS A 67 -12.66 25.09 16.36
CA LYS A 67 -13.42 25.96 17.27
C LYS A 67 -13.03 25.69 18.72
N GLU A 68 -12.18 26.57 19.24
CA GLU A 68 -11.77 26.58 20.64
C GLU A 68 -12.89 27.11 21.53
N SER A 69 -13.18 26.40 22.62
CA SER A 69 -14.13 26.81 23.64
C SER A 69 -13.47 26.66 25.00
N VAL A 70 -12.98 27.79 25.54
CA VAL A 70 -12.34 27.85 26.86
C VAL A 70 -13.30 27.37 27.98
N ILE A 71 -14.62 27.52 27.76
CA ILE A 71 -15.70 27.15 28.70
C ILE A 71 -15.99 25.63 28.68
N GLY A 72 -15.48 24.89 27.67
CA GLY A 72 -15.79 23.47 27.41
C GLY A 72 -14.66 22.48 27.73
N ARG A 73 -13.59 22.90 28.42
CA ARG A 73 -12.40 22.10 28.72
C ARG A 73 -12.70 20.90 29.64
N LEU A 74 -12.09 19.73 29.36
CA LEU A 74 -12.12 18.52 30.19
C LEU A 74 -13.54 18.03 30.56
N LYS A 75 -14.47 18.03 29.59
CA LYS A 75 -15.84 17.59 29.86
C LYS A 75 -16.01 16.08 29.61
N PRO A 76 -16.77 15.40 30.49
CA PRO A 76 -16.96 13.96 30.42
C PRO A 76 -17.74 13.54 29.16
N PHE A 77 -17.65 12.24 28.87
CA PHE A 77 -18.32 11.58 27.76
C PHE A 77 -19.81 12.00 27.68
N GLY A 78 -20.28 12.44 26.51
CA GLY A 78 -21.69 12.79 26.29
C GLY A 78 -22.09 14.24 26.58
N TRP A 79 -21.17 15.15 26.92
CA TRP A 79 -21.53 16.56 27.11
C TRP A 79 -21.86 17.27 25.78
N ARG A 80 -23.14 17.65 25.57
CA ARG A 80 -23.62 18.41 24.39
C ARG A 80 -23.15 17.83 23.04
N ASN A 81 -23.46 16.56 22.76
CA ASN A 81 -23.11 15.84 21.52
C ASN A 81 -21.62 15.48 21.29
N HIS A 82 -20.75 15.63 22.29
CA HIS A 82 -19.37 15.12 22.20
C HIS A 82 -19.32 13.63 22.58
N LEU A 83 -19.22 12.75 21.58
CA LEU A 83 -19.27 11.29 21.77
C LEU A 83 -18.11 10.76 22.63
N ILE A 84 -16.90 11.28 22.44
CA ILE A 84 -15.69 10.85 23.19
C ILE A 84 -15.30 11.89 24.27
N GLY A 85 -15.98 13.05 24.30
CA GLY A 85 -15.67 14.15 25.22
C GLY A 85 -14.76 15.21 24.58
N THR A 86 -14.33 16.19 25.39
CA THR A 86 -13.53 17.33 24.93
C THR A 86 -12.07 17.25 25.39
N ASP A 87 -11.16 17.70 24.53
CA ASP A 87 -9.72 17.78 24.75
C ASP A 87 -9.33 18.89 25.75
N GLU A 88 -8.04 19.02 26.06
CA GLU A 88 -7.44 20.05 26.92
C GLU A 88 -7.74 21.48 26.44
N LEU A 89 -8.18 21.66 25.19
CA LEU A 89 -8.59 22.94 24.63
C LEU A 89 -10.12 23.07 24.45
N GLY A 90 -10.90 22.12 24.98
CA GLY A 90 -12.36 22.13 24.89
C GLY A 90 -12.90 21.71 23.51
N ARG A 91 -12.07 21.08 22.67
CA ARG A 91 -12.37 20.65 21.29
C ARG A 91 -12.85 19.20 21.26
N ASP A 92 -13.65 18.82 20.26
CA ASP A 92 -14.11 17.44 20.09
C ASP A 92 -12.97 16.46 19.78
N LEU A 93 -12.77 15.47 20.67
CA LEU A 93 -11.68 14.51 20.54
C LEU A 93 -11.89 13.55 19.37
N LEU A 94 -13.14 13.18 19.07
CA LEU A 94 -13.49 12.30 17.95
C LEU A 94 -13.10 12.95 16.61
N SER A 95 -13.50 14.20 16.42
CA SER A 95 -13.13 14.97 15.22
C SER A 95 -11.61 15.13 15.09
N ARG A 96 -10.88 15.32 16.21
CA ARG A 96 -9.40 15.40 16.20
C ARG A 96 -8.73 14.08 15.78
N ILE A 97 -9.25 12.93 16.21
CA ILE A 97 -8.71 11.62 15.81
C ILE A 97 -8.95 11.38 14.31
N ILE A 98 -10.14 11.69 13.79
CA ILE A 98 -10.47 11.54 12.36
C ILE A 98 -9.59 12.47 11.50
N TYR A 99 -9.49 13.75 11.86
CA TYR A 99 -8.63 14.70 11.15
C TYR A 99 -7.14 14.38 11.29
N GLY A 100 -6.71 13.90 12.46
CA GLY A 100 -5.35 13.41 12.69
C GLY A 100 -5.00 12.25 11.76
N GLY A 101 -5.92 11.30 11.59
CA GLY A 101 -5.77 10.18 10.66
C GLY A 101 -5.52 10.62 9.21
N ARG A 102 -6.21 11.68 8.74
CA ARG A 102 -5.95 12.28 7.42
C ARG A 102 -4.51 12.80 7.32
N ILE A 103 -4.03 13.54 8.32
CA ILE A 103 -2.66 14.09 8.31
C ILE A 103 -1.63 12.95 8.33
N SER A 104 -1.81 11.93 9.17
CA SER A 104 -0.93 10.76 9.21
C SER A 104 -0.88 10.01 7.88
N LEU A 105 -2.02 9.84 7.21
CA LEU A 105 -2.09 9.21 5.89
C LEU A 105 -1.32 10.02 4.83
N PHE A 106 -1.48 11.34 4.82
CA PHE A 106 -0.73 12.23 3.94
C PHE A 106 0.78 12.17 4.21
N MET A 107 1.19 12.18 5.49
CA MET A 107 2.60 12.11 5.88
C MET A 107 3.25 10.77 5.56
N GLY A 108 2.48 9.69 5.47
CA GLY A 108 2.97 8.39 4.99
C GLY A 108 3.03 8.30 3.46
N LEU A 109 1.98 8.74 2.77
CA LEU A 109 1.84 8.53 1.33
C LEU A 109 2.72 9.47 0.50
N VAL A 110 2.76 10.76 0.84
CA VAL A 110 3.47 11.77 0.04
C VAL A 110 4.97 11.50 -0.05
N PRO A 111 5.69 11.23 1.05
CA PRO A 111 7.12 10.93 0.97
C PRO A 111 7.41 9.65 0.21
N VAL A 112 6.56 8.63 0.33
CA VAL A 112 6.72 7.36 -0.40
C VAL A 112 6.60 7.57 -1.90
N VAL A 113 5.61 8.33 -2.35
CA VAL A 113 5.45 8.65 -3.77
C VAL A 113 6.66 9.42 -4.30
N ILE A 114 7.08 10.45 -3.57
CA ILE A 114 8.27 11.25 -3.93
C ILE A 114 9.53 10.38 -3.98
N ALA A 115 9.76 9.56 -2.95
CA ALA A 115 10.91 8.65 -2.89
C ALA A 115 10.86 7.59 -4.00
N THR A 116 9.68 7.12 -4.38
CA THR A 116 9.51 6.17 -5.50
C THR A 116 9.84 6.82 -6.83
N ILE A 117 9.40 8.07 -7.04
CA ILE A 117 9.73 8.82 -8.27
C ILE A 117 11.23 9.10 -8.32
N LEU A 118 11.80 9.64 -7.26
CA LEU A 118 13.23 9.97 -7.20
C LEU A 118 14.13 8.72 -7.27
N GLY A 119 13.78 7.68 -6.52
CA GLY A 119 14.50 6.41 -6.55
C GLY A 119 14.35 5.71 -7.90
N GLY A 120 13.17 5.77 -8.51
CA GLY A 120 12.91 5.22 -9.84
C GLY A 120 13.70 5.95 -10.93
N THR A 121 13.71 7.28 -10.91
CA THR A 121 14.50 8.07 -11.88
C THR A 121 15.99 7.83 -11.71
N LEU A 122 16.50 7.85 -10.47
CA LEU A 122 17.91 7.52 -10.17
C LEU A 122 18.26 6.09 -10.59
N GLY A 123 17.36 5.12 -10.37
CA GLY A 123 17.55 3.73 -10.77
C GLY A 123 17.63 3.56 -12.29
N ILE A 124 16.75 4.23 -13.04
CA ILE A 124 16.79 4.25 -14.51
C ILE A 124 18.09 4.91 -14.99
N VAL A 125 18.46 6.04 -14.41
CA VAL A 125 19.69 6.77 -14.77
C VAL A 125 20.95 5.93 -14.47
N ALA A 126 20.99 5.20 -13.35
CA ALA A 126 22.07 4.26 -13.04
C ALA A 126 22.11 3.08 -14.03
N GLY A 127 20.95 2.56 -14.43
CA GLY A 127 20.82 1.45 -15.38
C GLY A 127 21.27 1.79 -16.80
N PHE A 128 20.95 2.99 -17.30
CA PHE A 128 21.28 3.41 -18.67
C PHE A 128 22.55 4.27 -18.78
N GLY A 129 22.95 4.97 -17.71
CA GLY A 129 24.04 5.97 -17.71
C GLY A 129 25.47 5.40 -17.67
N GLY A 130 25.63 4.07 -17.77
CA GLY A 130 26.94 3.41 -17.82
C GLY A 130 27.68 3.33 -16.47
N ARG A 131 28.88 2.74 -16.51
CA ARG A 131 29.62 2.26 -15.33
C ARG A 131 29.96 3.36 -14.30
N ARG A 132 30.15 4.62 -14.72
CA ARG A 132 30.53 5.74 -13.81
C ARG A 132 29.34 6.30 -13.02
N VAL A 133 28.19 6.48 -13.66
CA VAL A 133 26.97 6.96 -12.99
C VAL A 133 26.43 5.90 -12.04
N ASN A 134 26.44 4.63 -12.48
CA ASN A 134 26.08 3.50 -11.62
C ASN A 134 26.98 3.40 -10.37
N THR A 135 28.30 3.56 -10.52
CA THR A 135 29.24 3.47 -9.39
C THR A 135 29.08 4.61 -8.38
N ALA A 136 28.68 5.81 -8.81
CA ALA A 136 28.45 6.95 -7.92
C ALA A 136 27.11 6.88 -7.18
N ILE A 137 26.10 6.20 -7.74
CA ILE A 137 24.76 6.07 -7.14
C ILE A 137 24.66 4.82 -6.25
N MET A 138 25.32 3.73 -6.63
CA MET A 138 25.24 2.44 -5.91
C MET A 138 26.30 2.24 -4.82
N ARG A 139 27.20 3.22 -4.59
CA ARG A 139 28.15 3.23 -3.47
C ARG A 139 27.75 4.28 -2.46
#